data_AF-A0A0N9I3L5-F1
#
_entry.id   AF-A0A0N9I3L5-F1
#
_cell.length_a   1.000
_cell.length_b   1.000
_cell.length_c   1.000
_cell.angle_alpha   90.00
_cell.angle_beta   90.00
_cell.angle_gamma   90.00
#
_symmetry.space_group_name_H-M   'P 1'
#
loop_
_entity.id
_entity.type
_entity.pdbx_description
1 polymer ?
#
loop_
_entity_poly.entity_id
_entity_poly.type
_entity_poly.pdbx_seq_one_letter_code
_entity_poly.pdbx_strand_id
1 'polypeptide(L)'
;MGDSAGALELADALVEEERRHGKSPSDGPSGLPSWLRLRARILVALGREADARADFDSSLEWERARVRTGRFFLADLDLADALDEYAALLSKMGASDAVHAASEEARQIRDAH
;
A
#
# COMPACT_ATOMS: atom_id res chain seq x y z
N MET A 1 -14.68 -4.31 -19.82
CA MET A 1 -13.63 -5.24 -19.38
C MET A 1 -12.25 -4.97 -20.02
N GLY A 2 -12.08 -4.03 -20.96
CA GLY A 2 -10.81 -3.85 -21.70
C GLY A 2 -9.74 -2.93 -21.09
N ASP A 3 -10.01 -2.20 -20.00
CA ASP A 3 -9.08 -1.20 -19.42
C ASP A 3 -8.34 -1.76 -18.20
N SER A 4 -9.07 -2.40 -17.27
CA SER A 4 -8.51 -2.94 -16.02
C SER A 4 -7.51 -4.08 -16.21
N ALA A 5 -7.60 -4.85 -17.29
CA ALA A 5 -6.66 -5.93 -17.59
C ALA A 5 -5.30 -5.38 -18.06
N GLY A 6 -5.28 -4.39 -18.96
CA GLY A 6 -4.05 -3.73 -19.38
C GLY A 6 -3.41 -2.91 -18.25
N ALA A 7 -4.23 -2.27 -17.42
CA ALA A 7 -3.75 -1.60 -16.21
C ALA A 7 -3.10 -2.59 -15.24
N LEU A 8 -3.68 -3.79 -15.08
CA LEU A 8 -3.11 -4.83 -14.21
C LEU A 8 -1.75 -5.30 -14.73
N GLU A 9 -1.63 -5.57 -16.04
CA GLU A 9 -0.38 -5.99 -16.67
C GLU A 9 0.74 -4.95 -16.48
N LEU A 10 0.42 -3.66 -16.65
CA LEU A 10 1.38 -2.59 -16.39
C LEU A 10 1.78 -2.52 -14.91
N ALA A 11 0.81 -2.64 -13.99
CA ALA A 11 1.10 -2.64 -12.56
C ALA A 11 1.97 -3.84 -12.15
N ASP A 12 1.73 -5.03 -12.71
CA ASP A 12 2.56 -6.22 -12.51
C ASP A 12 3.99 -5.99 -12.98
N ALA A 13 4.18 -5.40 -14.16
CA ALA A 13 5.51 -5.10 -14.70
C ALA A 13 6.30 -4.14 -13.80
N LEU A 14 5.65 -3.10 -13.27
CA LEU A 14 6.26 -2.12 -12.37
C LEU A 14 6.64 -2.71 -11.01
N VAL A 15 5.78 -3.56 -10.43
CA VAL A 15 6.08 -4.29 -9.20
C VAL A 15 7.28 -5.21 -9.40
N GLU A 16 7.31 -5.96 -10.50
CA GLU A 16 8.40 -6.88 -10.82
C GLU A 16 9.71 -6.13 -11.10
N GLU A 17 9.64 -4.98 -11.76
CA GLU A 17 10.80 -4.12 -11.96
C GLU A 17 11.38 -3.61 -10.63
N GLU A 18 10.57 -3.07 -9.72
CA GLU A 18 11.09 -2.63 -8.42
C GLU A 18 11.63 -3.79 -7.58
N ARG A 19 11.00 -4.98 -7.64
CA ARG A 19 11.50 -6.20 -6.97
C ARG A 19 12.86 -6.63 -7.52
N ARG A 20 13.06 -6.58 -8.84
CA ARG A 20 14.36 -6.89 -9.48
C ARG A 20 15.46 -5.92 -9.06
N HIS A 21 15.12 -4.65 -8.83
CA HIS A 21 16.08 -3.67 -8.32
C HIS A 21 16.47 -3.90 -6.85
N GLY A 22 15.73 -4.74 -6.11
CA GLY A 22 16.13 -5.23 -4.79
C GLY A 22 16.23 -4.17 -3.71
N LYS A 23 15.51 -3.05 -3.84
CA LYS A 23 15.56 -1.95 -2.87
C LYS A 23 15.00 -2.40 -1.52
N SER A 24 15.82 -2.28 -0.48
CA SER A 24 15.38 -2.47 0.90
C SER A 24 14.62 -1.24 1.38
N PRO A 25 13.64 -1.39 2.30
CA PRO A 25 13.05 -0.27 3.03
C PRO A 25 14.08 0.67 3.69
N SER A 26 15.29 0.19 3.98
CA SER A 26 16.39 0.98 4.52
C SER A 26 17.08 1.91 3.52
N ASP A 27 16.88 1.69 2.22
CA ASP A 27 17.65 2.35 1.16
C ASP A 27 17.02 3.68 0.72
N GLY A 28 15.84 4.01 1.26
CA GLY A 28 15.12 5.24 0.96
C GLY A 28 13.94 5.03 0.03
N PRO A 29 13.49 6.09 -0.67
CA PRO A 29 12.28 6.04 -1.49
C PRO A 29 12.33 4.91 -2.54
N SER A 30 11.29 4.08 -2.56
CA SER A 30 11.05 3.06 -3.60
C SER A 30 9.68 3.29 -4.23
N GLY A 31 9.55 2.95 -5.52
CA GLY A 31 8.24 2.92 -6.17
C GLY A 31 7.39 1.74 -5.73
N LEU A 32 7.98 0.70 -5.13
CA LEU A 32 7.33 -0.57 -4.81
C LEU A 32 6.05 -0.41 -4.00
N PRO A 33 6.01 0.34 -2.88
CA PRO A 33 4.78 0.52 -2.10
C PRO A 33 3.66 1.17 -2.93
N SER A 34 4.00 2.12 -3.79
CA SER A 34 3.04 2.82 -4.65
C SER A 34 2.49 1.90 -5.75
N TRP A 35 3.35 1.08 -6.37
CA TRP A 35 2.92 0.12 -7.39
C TRP A 35 2.06 -0.99 -6.81
N LEU A 36 2.37 -1.48 -5.60
CA LEU A 36 1.53 -2.44 -4.89
C LEU A 36 0.14 -1.87 -4.59
N ARG A 37 0.06 -0.61 -4.12
CA ARG A 37 -1.24 0.06 -3.88
C ARG A 37 -2.04 0.28 -5.15
N LEU A 38 -1.37 0.66 -6.24
CA LEU A 38 -1.99 0.77 -7.55
C LEU A 38 -2.56 -0.58 -8.00
N ARG A 39 -1.76 -1.65 -7.90
CA ARG A 39 -2.19 -3.00 -8.26
C ARG A 39 -3.38 -3.46 -7.42
N ALA A 40 -3.35 -3.20 -6.11
CA ALA A 40 -4.47 -3.50 -5.21
C ALA A 40 -5.78 -2.83 -5.65
N ARG A 41 -5.76 -1.55 -6.03
CA ARG A 41 -6.95 -0.84 -6.54
C ARG A 41 -7.51 -1.49 -7.80
N ILE A 42 -6.64 -1.91 -8.72
CA ILE A 42 -7.02 -2.58 -9.95
C ILE A 42 -7.61 -3.95 -9.66
N LEU A 43 -7.00 -4.71 -8.74
CA LEU A 43 -7.48 -6.02 -8.32
C LEU A 43 -8.87 -5.95 -7.68
N VAL A 44 -9.16 -4.95 -6.85
CA VAL A 44 -10.53 -4.72 -6.33
C VAL A 44 -11.52 -4.45 -7.47
N ALA A 45 -11.15 -3.61 -8.46
CA ALA A 45 -12.01 -3.35 -9.61
C ALA A 45 -12.28 -4.60 -10.47
N LEU A 46 -11.39 -5.60 -10.41
CA LEU A 46 -11.52 -6.90 -11.05
C LEU A 46 -12.19 -7.97 -10.16
N GLY A 47 -12.63 -7.62 -8.94
CA GLY A 47 -13.22 -8.56 -7.98
C GLY A 47 -12.23 -9.51 -7.31
N ARG A 48 -10.93 -9.22 -7.38
CA ARG A 48 -9.84 -10.02 -6.79
C ARG A 48 -9.40 -9.46 -5.43
N GLU A 49 -10.34 -9.41 -4.49
CA GLU A 49 -10.16 -8.74 -3.20
C GLU A 49 -9.04 -9.36 -2.34
N ALA A 50 -8.89 -10.68 -2.35
CA ALA A 50 -7.83 -11.35 -1.60
C ALA A 50 -6.42 -10.94 -2.06
N ASP A 51 -6.22 -10.87 -3.38
CA ASP A 51 -4.94 -10.44 -3.97
C ASP A 51 -4.70 -8.95 -3.69
N ALA A 52 -5.76 -8.13 -3.82
CA ALA A 52 -5.67 -6.71 -3.50
C ALA A 52 -5.23 -6.46 -2.06
N ARG A 53 -5.77 -7.26 -1.14
CA ARG A 53 -5.43 -7.18 0.28
C ARG A 53 -3.98 -7.57 0.53
N ALA A 54 -3.53 -8.67 -0.06
CA ALA A 54 -2.13 -9.11 0.05
C ALA A 54 -1.14 -8.05 -0.48
N ASP A 55 -1.46 -7.38 -1.58
CA ASP A 55 -0.64 -6.31 -2.12
C ASP A 55 -0.57 -5.10 -1.21
N PHE A 56 -1.73 -4.66 -0.71
CA PHE A 56 -1.78 -3.51 0.17
C PHE A 56 -1.06 -3.79 1.50
N ASP A 57 -1.27 -4.98 2.08
CA ASP A 57 -0.54 -5.41 3.28
C ASP A 57 0.97 -5.43 3.04
N SER A 58 1.44 -5.92 1.88
CA SER A 58 2.86 -5.87 1.50
C SER A 58 3.40 -4.44 1.38
N SER A 59 2.58 -3.51 0.88
CA SER A 59 2.92 -2.08 0.82
C SER A 59 3.10 -1.49 2.22
N LEU A 60 2.15 -1.76 3.13
CA LEU A 60 2.22 -1.30 4.52
C LEU A 60 3.39 -1.93 5.28
N GLU A 61 3.72 -3.20 5.05
CA GLU A 61 4.90 -3.84 5.63
C GLU A 61 6.19 -3.14 5.23
N TRP A 62 6.31 -2.74 3.96
CA TRP A 62 7.46 -1.99 3.47
C TRP A 62 7.52 -0.60 4.13
N GLU A 63 6.40 0.13 4.19
CA GLU A 63 6.34 1.46 4.82
C GLU A 63 6.67 1.40 6.32
N ARG A 64 6.10 0.42 7.04
CA ARG A 64 6.45 0.16 8.46
C ARG A 64 7.92 -0.20 8.63
N ALA A 65 8.50 -0.95 7.70
CA ALA A 65 9.94 -1.24 7.72
C ALA A 65 10.79 0.01 7.51
N ARG A 66 10.36 0.92 6.62
CA ARG A 66 11.02 2.21 6.42
C ARG A 66 10.94 3.08 7.67
N VAL A 67 9.78 3.18 8.31
CA VAL A 67 9.59 3.87 9.61
C VAL A 67 10.56 3.33 10.66
N ARG A 68 10.64 2.00 10.84
CA ARG A 68 11.54 1.37 11.82
C ARG A 68 13.02 1.70 11.62
N THR A 69 13.43 2.11 10.42
CA THR A 69 14.83 2.52 10.18
C THR A 69 15.17 3.83 10.88
N GLY A 70 14.18 4.68 11.17
CA GLY A 70 14.35 5.98 11.80
C GLY A 70 15.16 6.99 10.96
N ARG A 71 15.43 6.70 9.68
CA ARG A 71 16.28 7.53 8.82
C ARG A 71 15.53 8.62 8.05
N PHE A 72 14.20 8.52 8.00
CA PHE A 72 13.35 9.35 7.15
C PHE A 72 12.31 10.05 8.00
N PHE A 73 12.52 11.35 8.25
CA PHE A 73 11.72 12.16 9.17
C PHE A 73 10.21 12.12 8.88
N LEU A 74 9.81 11.97 7.61
CA LEU A 74 8.40 11.96 7.19
C LEU A 74 7.84 10.56 6.92
N ALA A 75 8.60 9.49 7.17
CA ALA A 75 8.13 8.13 6.86
C ALA A 75 6.87 7.73 7.65
N ASP A 76 6.68 8.28 8.85
CA ASP A 76 5.48 8.06 9.64
C ASP A 76 4.24 8.67 8.95
N LEU A 77 4.35 9.87 8.37
CA LEU A 77 3.25 10.49 7.64
C LEU A 77 2.91 9.74 6.34
N ASP A 78 3.93 9.26 5.63
CA ASP A 78 3.71 8.41 4.44
C ASP A 78 2.99 7.09 4.82
N LEU A 79 3.31 6.51 5.99
CA LEU A 79 2.60 5.34 6.51
C LEU A 79 1.14 5.68 6.86
N ALA A 80 0.89 6.82 7.51
CA ALA A 80 -0.46 7.27 7.83
C ALA A 80 -1.31 7.47 6.57
N ASP A 81 -0.75 8.06 5.52
CA ASP A 81 -1.44 8.25 4.24
C ASP A 81 -1.72 6.91 3.54
N ALA A 82 -0.79 5.95 3.61
CA ALA A 82 -1.02 4.61 3.09
C ALA A 82 -2.13 3.88 3.86
N LEU A 83 -2.20 4.03 5.19
CA LEU A 83 -3.26 3.44 6.02
C LEU A 83 -4.64 4.02 5.72
N ASP A 84 -4.76 5.33 5.46
CA ASP A 84 -6.01 5.93 5.01
C ASP A 84 -6.46 5.41 3.65
N GLU A 85 -5.53 5.28 2.70
CA GLU A 85 -5.81 4.68 1.40
C GLU A 85 -6.28 3.22 1.56
N TYR A 86 -5.69 2.47 2.50
CA TYR A 86 -6.13 1.11 2.80
C TYR A 86 -7.54 1.08 3.39
N ALA A 87 -7.85 1.95 4.35
CA ALA A 87 -9.18 2.09 4.93
C ALA A 87 -10.22 2.39 3.85
N ALA A 88 -9.92 3.28 2.90
CA ALA A 88 -10.78 3.56 1.76
C ALA A 88 -10.99 2.33 0.86
N LEU A 89 -9.95 1.51 0.65
CA LEU A 89 -10.05 0.27 -0.13
C LEU A 89 -10.87 -0.79 0.61
N LEU A 90 -10.62 -1.01 1.90
CA LEU A 90 -11.34 -1.92 2.77
C LEU A 90 -12.83 -1.58 2.84
N SER A 91 -13.16 -0.29 2.86
CA SER A 91 -14.54 0.19 2.85
C SER A 91 -15.26 -0.22 1.55
N LYS A 92 -14.59 -0.16 0.41
CA LYS A 92 -15.14 -0.65 -0.89
C LYS A 92 -15.39 -2.16 -0.89
N MET A 93 -14.62 -2.92 -0.13
CA MET A 93 -14.76 -4.37 0.03
C MET A 93 -15.73 -4.77 1.15
N GLY A 94 -16.33 -3.80 1.88
CA GLY A 94 -17.25 -4.07 2.97
C GLY A 94 -16.60 -4.58 4.28
N ALA A 95 -15.29 -4.41 4.45
CA ALA A 95 -14.53 -4.90 5.59
C ALA A 95 -14.50 -3.91 6.77
N SER A 96 -15.65 -3.61 7.37
CA SER A 96 -15.82 -2.52 8.35
C SER A 96 -14.88 -2.54 9.56
N ASP A 97 -14.60 -3.70 10.15
CA ASP A 97 -13.69 -3.79 11.30
C ASP A 97 -12.25 -3.43 10.92
N ALA A 98 -11.81 -3.87 9.75
CA ALA A 98 -10.48 -3.57 9.23
C ALA A 98 -10.35 -2.08 8.84
N VAL A 99 -11.43 -1.46 8.34
CA VAL A 99 -11.46 0.00 8.08
C VAL A 99 -11.17 0.76 9.37
N HIS A 100 -11.87 0.43 10.46
CA HIS A 100 -11.71 1.13 11.72
C HIS A 100 -10.28 1.00 12.27
N ALA A 101 -9.71 -0.22 12.23
CA ALA A 101 -8.35 -0.45 12.66
C ALA A 101 -7.32 0.37 11.87
N ALA A 102 -7.43 0.39 10.53
CA ALA A 102 -6.49 1.14 9.67
C ALA A 102 -6.61 2.66 9.88
N SER A 103 -7.84 3.20 9.94
CA SER A 103 -8.07 4.63 10.19
C SER A 103 -7.60 5.06 11.57
N GLU A 104 -7.77 4.21 12.60
CA GLU A 104 -7.30 4.51 13.94
C GLU A 104 -5.77 4.50 14.04
N GLU A 105 -5.09 3.55 13.39
CA GLU A 105 -3.62 3.55 13.29
C GLU A 105 -3.11 4.83 12.59
N ALA A 106 -3.72 5.22 11.45
CA ALA A 106 -3.36 6.44 10.74
C ALA A 106 -3.53 7.71 11.61
N ARG A 107 -4.63 7.77 12.37
CA ARG A 107 -4.92 8.88 13.29
C ARG A 107 -3.88 8.97 14.40
N GLN A 108 -3.53 7.84 15.03
CA GLN A 108 -2.54 7.79 16.10
C GLN A 108 -1.16 8.28 15.64
N ILE A 109 -0.77 7.92 14.42
CA ILE A 109 0.50 8.39 13.84
C ILE A 109 0.47 9.92 13.66
N ARG A 110 -0.62 10.47 13.12
CA ARG A 110 -0.75 11.92 12.90
C ARG A 110 -0.81 12.72 14.20
N ASP A 111 -1.43 12.18 15.24
CA ASP A 111 -1.47 12.82 16.56
C ASP A 111 -0.10 12.84 17.25
N ALA A 112 0.82 11.95 16.86
CA ALA A 112 2.15 11.82 17.44
C ALA A 112 3.23 12.68 16.73
N HIS A 113 2.89 13.33 15.61
CA HIS A 113 3.79 14.09 14.77
C HIS A 113 3.64 15.62 14.96
#